data_AF-A0A377E2G1-F1
#
_entry.id   AF-A0A377E2G1-F1
#
_cell.length_a   1.000
_cell.length_b   1.000
_cell.length_c   1.000
_cell.angle_alpha   90.00
_cell.angle_beta   90.00
_cell.angle_gamma   90.00
#
_symmetry.space_group_name_H-M   'P 1'
#
loop_
_entity.id
_entity.type
_entity.pdbx_description
1 polymer ?
#
loop_
_entity_poly.entity_id
_entity_poly.type
_entity_poly.pdbx_seq_one_letter_code
_entity_poly.pdbx_strand_id
1 'polypeptide(L)'
;MVERSGVEACKAAVHNLLAQRVSGLIINYPLDDQDATAVEAACANVPALFLDVSDQTPINSIIFSHEDGTRLGVEHLVALGHQQIALLAGPLSSVSARLRLAGWHNISHAIKFSR
;
A
#
# COMPACT_ATOMS: atom_id res chain seq x y z
N MET A 1 -10.59 -17.75 -15.93
CA MET A 1 -11.04 -17.62 -14.53
C MET A 1 -10.86 -16.17 -14.16
N VAL A 2 -11.92 -15.38 -14.05
CA VAL A 2 -11.77 -13.98 -13.59
C VAL A 2 -11.47 -14.08 -12.10
N GLU A 3 -10.25 -13.74 -11.69
CA GLU A 3 -9.92 -13.60 -10.27
C GLU A 3 -10.91 -12.61 -9.67
N ARG A 4 -11.66 -13.05 -8.65
CA ARG A 4 -12.46 -12.11 -7.85
C ARG A 4 -11.45 -11.19 -7.18
N SER A 5 -11.49 -9.91 -7.48
CA SER A 5 -10.68 -8.89 -6.82
C SER A 5 -11.51 -8.12 -5.80
N GLY A 6 -10.85 -7.49 -4.83
CA GLY A 6 -11.48 -6.70 -3.77
C GLY A 6 -11.65 -7.43 -2.44
N VAL A 7 -12.20 -6.72 -1.46
CA VAL A 7 -12.25 -7.12 -0.05
C VAL A 7 -12.91 -8.48 0.18
N GLU A 8 -13.98 -8.80 -0.54
CA GLU A 8 -14.69 -10.06 -0.37
C GLU A 8 -13.87 -11.27 -0.85
N ALA A 9 -13.02 -11.08 -1.87
CA ALA A 9 -12.08 -12.11 -2.28
C ALA A 9 -10.99 -12.33 -1.23
N CYS A 10 -10.49 -11.25 -0.61
CA CYS A 10 -9.53 -11.32 0.48
C CYS A 10 -10.13 -12.05 1.70
N LYS A 11 -11.35 -11.69 2.12
CA LYS A 11 -12.07 -12.39 3.20
C LYS A 11 -12.28 -13.87 2.91
N ALA A 12 -12.65 -14.22 1.67
CA ALA A 12 -12.79 -15.62 1.27
C ALA A 12 -11.46 -16.38 1.40
N ALA A 13 -10.34 -15.76 1.01
CA ALA A 13 -9.01 -16.34 1.21
C ALA A 13 -8.66 -16.50 2.70
N VAL A 14 -8.94 -15.50 3.53
CA VAL A 14 -8.78 -15.57 4.99
C VAL A 14 -9.57 -16.73 5.58
N HIS A 15 -10.86 -16.86 5.24
CA HIS A 15 -11.68 -17.98 5.73
C HIS A 15 -11.12 -19.34 5.31
N ASN A 16 -10.62 -19.48 4.07
CA ASN A 16 -10.02 -20.72 3.59
C ASN A 16 -8.72 -21.07 4.35
N LEU A 17 -7.93 -20.08 4.75
CA LEU A 17 -6.72 -20.28 5.56
C LEU A 17 -7.08 -20.62 7.02
N LEU A 18 -8.06 -19.94 7.60
CA LEU A 18 -8.56 -20.24 8.95
C LEU A 18 -9.15 -21.65 9.06
N ALA A 19 -9.83 -22.13 8.01
CA ALA A 19 -10.34 -23.50 7.95
C ALA A 19 -9.23 -24.56 8.04
N GLN A 20 -7.99 -24.21 7.66
CA GLN A 20 -6.80 -25.05 7.79
C GLN A 20 -6.12 -24.91 9.17
N ARG A 21 -6.71 -24.17 10.10
CA ARG A 21 -6.23 -23.97 11.49
C ARG A 21 -4.83 -23.37 11.57
N VAL A 22 -4.52 -22.42 10.68
CA VAL A 22 -3.29 -21.64 10.79
C VAL A 22 -3.23 -20.89 12.12
N SER A 23 -2.03 -20.75 12.69
CA SER A 23 -1.82 -20.03 13.96
C SER A 23 -1.55 -18.53 13.78
N GLY A 24 -1.45 -18.07 12.54
CA GLY A 24 -1.20 -16.67 12.19
C GLY A 24 -1.41 -16.44 10.70
N LEU A 25 -1.67 -15.18 10.33
CA LEU A 25 -1.91 -14.75 8.97
C LEU A 25 -0.95 -13.61 8.59
N ILE A 26 -0.39 -13.69 7.39
CA ILE A 26 0.29 -12.58 6.74
C ILE A 26 -0.51 -12.22 5.50
N ILE A 27 -0.98 -10.99 5.43
CA ILE A 27 -1.89 -10.49 4.40
C ILE A 27 -1.11 -9.51 3.52
N ASN A 28 -0.62 -10.04 2.40
CA ASN A 28 0.04 -9.27 1.35
C ASN A 28 -0.94 -9.03 0.19
N TYR A 29 -1.96 -8.24 0.45
CA TYR A 29 -3.00 -7.89 -0.52
C TYR A 29 -3.36 -6.42 -0.33
N PRO A 30 -3.44 -5.61 -1.42
CA PRO A 30 -3.73 -4.20 -1.31
C PRO A 30 -5.13 -4.00 -0.74
N LEU A 31 -5.22 -3.35 0.41
CA LEU A 31 -6.49 -3.05 1.09
C LEU A 31 -6.50 -1.58 1.52
N ASP A 32 -7.62 -0.91 1.25
CA ASP A 32 -7.89 0.41 1.78
C ASP A 32 -8.25 0.30 3.27
N ASP A 33 -8.17 1.40 4.02
CA ASP A 33 -8.23 1.40 5.48
C ASP A 33 -9.45 0.66 6.06
N GLN A 34 -10.64 0.88 5.47
CA GLN A 34 -11.88 0.22 5.88
C GLN A 34 -11.86 -1.28 5.56
N ASP A 35 -11.36 -1.65 4.38
CA ASP A 35 -11.29 -3.04 3.94
C ASP A 35 -10.28 -3.83 4.76
N ALA A 36 -9.14 -3.23 5.08
CA ALA A 36 -8.11 -3.82 5.92
C ALA A 36 -8.62 -4.07 7.33
N THR A 37 -9.35 -3.11 7.92
CA THR A 37 -10.03 -3.28 9.21
C THR A 37 -11.08 -4.39 9.15
N ALA A 38 -11.86 -4.47 8.06
CA ALA A 38 -12.88 -5.51 7.89
C ALA A 38 -12.25 -6.92 7.72
N VAL A 39 -11.09 -7.01 7.08
CA VAL A 39 -10.33 -8.25 6.92
C VAL A 39 -9.67 -8.65 8.25
N GLU A 40 -9.15 -7.70 9.02
CA GLU A 40 -8.59 -7.94 10.36
C GLU A 40 -9.65 -8.51 11.30
N ALA A 41 -10.85 -7.92 11.32
CA ALA A 41 -11.99 -8.44 12.07
C ALA A 41 -12.38 -9.87 11.65
N ALA A 42 -12.21 -10.23 10.36
CA ALA A 42 -12.48 -11.57 9.86
C ALA A 42 -11.44 -12.62 10.30
N CYS A 43 -10.29 -12.21 10.87
CA CYS A 43 -9.25 -13.12 11.34
C CYS A 43 -9.59 -13.83 12.67
N ALA A 44 -10.72 -13.51 13.31
CA ALA A 44 -11.33 -14.27 14.42
C ALA A 44 -10.34 -14.67 15.55
N ASN A 45 -9.61 -13.69 16.08
CA ASN A 45 -8.56 -13.80 17.12
C ASN A 45 -7.23 -14.47 16.69
N VAL A 46 -7.10 -14.95 15.46
CA VAL A 46 -5.80 -15.38 14.92
C VAL A 46 -4.97 -14.13 14.61
N PRO A 47 -3.72 -14.03 15.12
CA PRO A 47 -2.87 -12.87 14.84
C PRO A 47 -2.69 -12.65 13.34
N ALA A 48 -2.90 -11.42 12.88
CA ALA A 48 -2.78 -11.02 11.49
C ALA A 48 -1.77 -9.87 11.34
N LEU A 49 -0.94 -9.94 10.31
CA LEU A 49 0.02 -8.90 9.92
C LEU A 49 -0.23 -8.50 8.47
N PHE A 50 -0.37 -7.20 8.22
CA PHE A 50 -0.67 -6.65 6.90
C PHE A 50 0.57 -6.03 6.25
N LEU A 51 0.78 -6.26 4.95
CA LEU A 51 1.98 -5.83 4.22
C LEU A 51 1.71 -4.82 3.10
N ASP A 52 0.46 -4.63 2.68
CA ASP A 52 0.08 -3.72 1.59
C ASP A 52 -1.15 -2.90 1.98
N VAL A 53 -0.95 -2.00 2.95
CA VAL A 53 -1.96 -1.09 3.53
C VAL A 53 -1.34 0.29 3.74
N SER A 54 -2.15 1.28 4.11
CA SER A 54 -1.67 2.57 4.61
C SER A 54 -1.01 2.43 5.98
N ASP A 55 -0.01 3.26 6.28
CA ASP A 55 0.57 3.40 7.63
C ASP A 55 -0.41 4.05 8.62
N GLN A 56 -1.44 4.72 8.12
CA GLN A 56 -2.50 5.32 8.92
C GLN A 56 -3.58 4.32 9.34
N THR A 57 -3.61 3.11 8.75
CA THR A 57 -4.61 2.11 9.09
C THR A 57 -4.33 1.55 10.49
N PRO A 58 -5.30 1.55 11.43
CA PRO A 58 -5.09 1.19 12.82
C PRO A 58 -5.06 -0.33 13.05
N ILE A 59 -4.17 -1.04 12.35
CA ILE A 59 -3.98 -2.50 12.42
C ILE A 59 -2.49 -2.84 12.47
N ASN A 60 -2.15 -4.07 12.80
CA ASN A 60 -0.76 -4.53 12.77
C ASN A 60 -0.25 -4.59 11.32
N SER A 61 0.69 -3.73 10.97
CA SER A 61 1.27 -3.68 9.63
C SER A 61 2.77 -3.49 9.65
N ILE A 62 3.43 -4.00 8.62
CA ILE A 62 4.81 -3.67 8.27
C ILE A 62 4.81 -3.32 6.80
N ILE A 63 5.09 -2.05 6.51
CA ILE A 63 5.17 -1.53 5.15
C ILE A 63 6.51 -0.86 4.92
N PHE A 64 6.88 -0.67 3.65
CA PHE A 64 8.00 0.19 3.30
C PHE A 64 7.61 1.66 3.47
N SER A 65 8.55 2.50 3.91
CA SER A 65 8.39 3.96 3.92
C SER A 65 8.19 4.48 2.49
N HIS A 66 6.95 4.71 2.10
CA HIS A 66 6.62 5.30 0.81
C HIS A 66 7.12 6.74 0.72
N GLU A 67 7.10 7.47 1.84
CA GLU A 67 7.64 8.83 1.91
C GLU A 67 9.11 8.86 1.54
N ASP A 68 9.95 8.05 2.21
CA ASP A 68 11.38 8.00 1.89
C ASP A 68 11.64 7.51 0.47
N GLY A 69 10.92 6.49 0.01
CA GLY A 69 11.06 5.97 -1.34
C GLY A 69 10.80 7.05 -2.41
N THR A 70 9.72 7.81 -2.24
CA THR A 70 9.38 8.91 -3.18
C THR A 70 10.33 10.09 -3.05
N ARG A 71 10.75 10.44 -1.83
CA ARG A 71 11.69 11.52 -1.56
C ARG A 71 13.04 11.27 -2.21
N LEU A 72 13.62 10.11 -1.96
CA LEU A 72 14.90 9.72 -2.56
C LEU A 72 14.84 9.75 -4.09
N GLY A 73 13.73 9.29 -4.67
CA GLY A 73 13.52 9.33 -6.12
C GLY A 73 13.47 10.74 -6.69
N VAL A 74 12.67 11.63 -6.10
CA VAL A 74 12.55 13.02 -6.54
C VAL A 74 13.86 13.78 -6.31
N GLU A 75 14.42 13.72 -5.10
CA GLU A 75 15.67 14.40 -4.75
C GLU A 75 16.82 14.00 -5.66
N HIS A 76 16.90 12.71 -6.02
CA HIS A 76 17.93 12.23 -6.94
C HIS A 76 17.80 12.85 -8.34
N LEU A 77 16.59 12.86 -8.92
CA LEU A 77 16.37 13.44 -10.25
C LEU A 77 16.61 14.96 -10.26
N VAL A 78 16.18 15.65 -9.20
CA VAL A 78 16.42 17.07 -9.01
C VAL A 78 17.91 17.36 -8.87
N ALA A 79 18.65 16.56 -8.10
CA ALA A 79 20.10 16.71 -7.94
C ALA A 79 20.86 16.50 -9.26
N LEU A 80 20.31 15.71 -10.18
CA LEU A 80 20.81 15.56 -11.56
C LEU A 80 20.38 16.70 -12.50
N GLY A 81 19.57 17.65 -12.04
CA GLY A 81 19.12 18.81 -12.82
C GLY A 81 17.88 18.55 -13.68
N HIS A 82 17.18 17.42 -13.51
CA HIS A 82 15.95 17.16 -14.25
C HIS A 82 14.82 18.08 -13.80
N GLN A 83 14.18 18.78 -14.74
CA GLN A 83 13.01 19.63 -14.47
C GLN A 83 11.70 19.08 -15.05
N GLN A 84 11.79 18.33 -16.15
CA GLN A 84 10.65 17.72 -16.82
C GLN A 84 10.58 16.23 -16.48
N ILE A 85 9.86 15.90 -15.41
CA ILE A 85 9.73 14.53 -14.90
C ILE A 85 8.31 14.05 -15.17
N ALA A 86 8.18 12.94 -15.88
CA ALA A 86 6.91 12.25 -16.05
C ALA A 86 6.72 11.19 -14.96
N LEU A 87 5.48 11.02 -14.47
CA LEU A 87 5.13 10.01 -13.48
C LEU A 87 4.35 8.88 -14.16
N LEU A 88 4.84 7.64 -14.00
CA LEU A 88 4.13 6.43 -14.38
C LEU A 88 3.76 5.66 -13.11
N ALA A 89 2.51 5.79 -12.68
CA ALA A 89 2.02 5.16 -11.46
C ALA A 89 1.62 3.69 -11.68
N GLY A 90 1.53 2.95 -10.57
CA GLY A 90 0.82 1.66 -10.56
C GLY A 90 -0.70 1.83 -10.67
N PRO A 91 -1.47 0.72 -10.71
CA PRO A 91 -2.92 0.78 -10.74
C PRO A 91 -3.48 1.45 -9.48
N LEU A 92 -4.37 2.44 -9.64
CA LEU A 92 -4.89 3.23 -8.52
C LEU A 92 -5.82 2.45 -7.59
N SER A 93 -6.19 1.22 -7.94
CA SER A 93 -6.85 0.30 -7.02
C SER A 93 -5.92 -0.19 -5.90
N SER A 94 -4.60 -0.06 -6.04
CA SER A 94 -3.63 -0.40 -4.98
C SER A 94 -3.35 0.81 -4.09
N VAL A 95 -3.54 0.66 -2.78
CA VAL A 95 -3.18 1.66 -1.77
C VAL A 95 -1.71 2.06 -1.87
N SER A 96 -0.79 1.10 -1.96
CA SER A 96 0.65 1.37 -2.14
C SER A 96 0.97 2.18 -3.40
N ALA A 97 0.25 1.94 -4.51
CA ALA A 97 0.44 2.72 -5.72
C ALA A 97 -0.02 4.18 -5.53
N ARG A 98 -1.16 4.39 -4.86
CA ARG A 98 -1.66 5.73 -4.54
C ARG A 98 -0.75 6.48 -3.58
N LEU A 99 -0.23 5.82 -2.53
CA LEU A 99 0.72 6.41 -1.59
C LEU A 99 2.01 6.87 -2.29
N ARG A 100 2.56 6.03 -3.17
CA ARG A 100 3.73 6.40 -3.99
C ARG A 100 3.42 7.59 -4.90
N LEU A 101 2.29 7.58 -5.60
CA LEU A 101 1.92 8.70 -6.48
C LEU A 101 1.75 10.01 -5.70
N ALA A 102 1.08 9.95 -4.54
CA ALA A 102 0.91 11.10 -3.66
C ALA A 102 2.26 11.64 -3.16
N GLY A 103 3.18 10.77 -2.73
CA GLY A 103 4.52 11.18 -2.30
C GLY A 103 5.31 11.87 -3.42
N TRP A 104 5.27 11.34 -4.66
CA TRP A 104 5.89 12.00 -5.81
C TRP A 104 5.32 13.39 -6.07
N HIS A 105 4.01 13.58 -5.98
CA HIS A 105 3.37 14.89 -6.14
C HIS A 105 3.76 15.86 -5.03
N ASN A 106 3.69 15.44 -3.76
CA ASN A 106 3.96 16.30 -2.60
C ASN A 106 5.37 16.90 -2.67
N ILE A 107 6.37 16.09 -3.03
CA ILE A 107 7.78 16.49 -3.03
C ILE A 107 8.10 17.32 -4.28
N SER A 108 7.52 16.98 -5.43
CA SER A 108 7.65 17.78 -6.65
C SER A 108 7.07 19.18 -6.49
N HIS A 109 6.02 19.36 -5.68
CA HIS A 109 5.47 20.68 -5.36
C HIS A 109 6.34 21.47 -4.37
N ALA A 110 7.01 20.79 -3.44
CA ALA A 110 7.90 21.41 -2.46
C ALA A 110 9.20 21.92 -3.13
N ILE A 111 9.70 21.21 -4.14
CA ILE A 111 10.91 21.58 -4.87
C ILE A 111 10.53 22.54 -6.01
N LYS A 112 10.73 23.84 -5.78
CA LYS A 112 10.59 24.85 -6.83
C LYS A 112 11.74 24.70 -7.82
N PHE A 113 11.45 24.23 -9.03
CA PHE A 113 12.38 24.33 -10.15
C PHE A 113 12.66 25.81 -10.42
N SER A 114 13.92 26.24 -10.19
CA SER A 114 14.38 27.56 -10.64
C SER A 114 14.26 27.59 -12.17
N ARG A 115 13.48 28.55 -12.69
CA ARG A 115 13.57 28.95 -14.09
C ARG A 115 14.91 29.63 -14.36
#